data_AF-A0A7R8WV46-F1
#
_entry.id   AF-A0A7R8WV46-F1
#
_cell.length_a   1.000
_cell.length_b   1.000
_cell.length_c   1.000
_cell.angle_alpha   90.00
_cell.angle_beta   90.00
_cell.angle_gamma   90.00
#
_symmetry.space_group_name_H-M   'P 1'
#
loop_
_entity.id
_entity.type
_entity.pdbx_description
1 polymer ?
#
loop_
_entity_poly.entity_id
_entity_poly.type
_entity_poly.pdbx_seq_one_letter_code
_entity_poly.pdbx_strand_id
1 'polypeptide(L)' 'MAAIIGLDDEVVENICSDIDGIVVPANYNTPGQLVISGAWTPVEQACAKAKEAGARRAMLLP' A
#
# COMPACT_ATOMS: atom_id res chain seq x y z
N MET A 1 3.10 8.96 1.45
CA MET A 1 3.64 7.62 1.11
C MET A 1 3.34 6.66 2.25
N ALA A 2 3.41 5.35 2.01
CA ALA A 2 3.27 4.36 3.08
C ALA A 2 4.09 3.10 2.80
N ALA A 3 4.60 2.45 3.85
CA ALA A 3 5.19 1.12 3.77
C ALA A 3 4.13 0.05 4.07
N ILE A 4 4.01 -0.92 3.18
CA ILE A 4 3.15 -2.11 3.29
C ILE A 4 4.04 -3.34 3.48
N ILE A 5 3.82 -4.08 4.56
CA ILE A 5 4.64 -5.24 4.95
C ILE A 5 3.72 -6.43 5.22
N GLY A 6 4.08 -7.59 4.69
CA GLY A 6 3.42 -8.87 4.90
C GLY A 6 2.32 -9.20 3.90
N LEU A 7 2.31 -8.56 2.73
CA LEU A 7 1.42 -8.90 1.61
C LEU A 7 2.24 -9.16 0.35
N ASP A 8 1.71 -10.01 -0.51
CA ASP A 8 2.25 -10.21 -1.85
C ASP A 8 2.04 -8.96 -2.71
N ASP A 9 2.96 -8.74 -3.64
CA ASP A 9 3.01 -7.55 -4.50
C ASP A 9 1.69 -7.36 -5.27
N GLU A 10 1.15 -8.45 -5.86
CA GLU A 10 -0.12 -8.44 -6.59
C GLU A 10 -1.30 -7.97 -5.73
N VAL A 11 -1.32 -8.32 -4.43
CA VAL A 11 -2.39 -7.90 -3.52
C VAL A 11 -2.33 -6.39 -3.30
N VAL A 12 -1.13 -5.85 -3.12
CA VAL A 12 -0.95 -4.40 -2.91
C VAL A 12 -1.22 -3.61 -4.19
N GLU A 13 -0.84 -4.15 -5.34
CA GLU A 13 -1.16 -3.61 -6.66
C GLU A 13 -2.67 -3.49 -6.88
N ASN A 14 -3.41 -4.58 -6.63
CA ASN A 14 -4.87 -4.59 -6.74
C ASN A 14 -5.52 -3.60 -5.77
N ILE A 15 -5.02 -3.50 -4.53
CA ILE A 15 -5.51 -2.50 -3.57
C ILE A 15 -5.32 -1.07 -4.10
N CYS A 16 -4.17 -0.78 -4.73
CA CYS A 16 -3.90 0.54 -5.30
C CYS A 16 -4.82 0.83 -6.50
N SER A 17 -5.07 -0.15 -7.37
CA SER A 17 -5.95 0.03 -8.53
C SER A 17 -7.43 0.18 -8.16
N ASP A 18 -7.85 -0.39 -7.02
CA ASP A 18 -9.22 -0.37 -6.51
C ASP A 18 -9.55 0.90 -5.69
N ILE A 19 -8.68 1.92 -5.72
CA ILE A 19 -8.87 3.17 -4.97
C ILE A 19 -8.97 4.34 -5.94
N ASP A 20 -10.04 5.11 -5.79
CA ASP A 20 -10.21 6.36 -6.53
C ASP A 20 -9.15 7.39 -6.10
N GLY A 21 -8.44 7.94 -7.08
CA GLY A 21 -7.37 8.92 -6.89
C GLY A 21 -5.99 8.38 -7.21
N ILE A 22 -4.95 9.12 -6.83
CA ILE A 22 -3.56 8.75 -7.13
C ILE A 22 -2.99 7.98 -5.96
N VAL A 23 -2.80 6.67 -6.12
CA VAL A 23 -1.97 5.82 -5.26
C VAL A 23 -1.39 4.70 -6.10
N VAL A 24 -0.09 4.45 -5.99
CA VAL A 24 0.63 3.45 -6.78
C VAL A 24 1.71 2.78 -5.95
N PRO A 25 2.08 1.52 -6.25
CA PRO A 25 3.35 0.96 -5.81
C PRO A 25 4.50 1.84 -6.32
N ALA A 26 5.35 2.26 -5.40
CA ALA A 26 6.45 3.18 -5.66
C ALA A 26 7.82 2.51 -5.55
N ASN A 27 7.96 1.51 -4.66
CA ASN A 27 9.21 0.78 -4.53
C ASN A 27 9.00 -0.63 -3.95
N TYR A 28 9.40 -1.66 -4.71
CA TYR A 28 9.41 -3.05 -4.26
C TYR A 28 10.75 -3.32 -3.57
N ASN A 29 10.78 -3.28 -2.24
CA ASN A 29 12.04 -3.37 -1.50
C ASN A 29 12.55 -4.82 -1.45
N THR A 30 11.69 -5.73 -1.02
CA THR A 30 11.95 -7.15 -0.82
C THR A 30 10.63 -7.92 -0.91
N PRO A 31 10.63 -9.24 -1.13
CA PRO A 31 9.40 -10.03 -1.08
C PRO A 31 8.60 -9.77 0.20
N GLY A 32 7.31 -9.46 0.04
CA GLY A 32 6.44 -9.13 1.16
C GLY A 32 6.62 -7.72 1.75
N GLN A 33 7.42 -6.84 1.13
CA GLN A 33 7.56 -5.44 1.57
C GLN A 33 7.72 -4.50 0.38
N LEU A 34 6.77 -3.57 0.26
CA LEU A 34 6.85 -2.50 -0.72
C LEU A 34 6.33 -1.16 -0.16
N VAL A 35 6.69 -0.07 -0.83
CA VAL A 35 6.21 1.28 -0.52
C VAL A 35 5.20 1.70 -1.56
N ILE A 36 4.09 2.28 -1.14
CA ILE A 36 3.11 2.96 -2.00
C ILE A 36 3.25 4.48 -1.87
N SER A 37 3.00 5.20 -2.95
CA SER A 37 3.03 6.67 -3.01
C SER A 37 1.83 7.21 -3.75
N GLY A 38 1.44 8.44 -3.43
CA GLY A 38 0.22 9.04 -3.98
C GLY A 38 -0.26 10.23 -3.16
N ALA A 39 -1.48 10.65 -3.47
CA ALA A 39 -2.21 11.65 -2.68
C ALA A 39 -2.53 11.12 -1.28
N TRP A 40 -2.65 12.02 -0.30
CA TRP A 40 -2.81 11.67 1.10
C TRP A 40 -3.98 10.72 1.36
N THR A 41 -5.19 11.10 0.93
CA THR A 41 -6.40 10.32 1.18
C THR A 41 -6.38 8.94 0.50
N PRO A 42 -6.02 8.80 -0.80
CA PRO A 42 -5.83 7.48 -1.41
C PRO A 42 -4.80 6.59 -0.70
N VAL A 43 -3.67 7.15 -0.27
CA VAL A 43 -2.63 6.38 0.47
C VAL A 43 -3.14 5.93 1.83
N GLU A 44 -3.90 6.77 2.54
CA GLU A 44 -4.53 6.42 3.81
C GLU A 44 -5.56 5.30 3.65
N GLN A 45 -6.41 5.38 2.62
CA GLN A 45 -7.37 4.33 2.26
C GLN A 45 -6.66 3.01 1.90
N ALA A 46 -5.58 3.08 1.13
CA ALA A 46 -4.77 1.90 0.78
C ALA A 46 -4.17 1.23 2.01
N CYS A 47 -3.74 2.02 3.01
CA CYS A 47 -3.26 1.47 4.27
C CYS A 47 -4.36 0.75 5.06
N ALA A 48 -5.59 1.26 5.04
CA ALA A 48 -6.72 0.60 5.69
C ALA A 48 -7.04 -0.74 5.00
N LYS A 49 -7.22 -0.73 3.67
CA LYS A 49 -7.46 -1.95 2.88
C LYS A 49 -6.33 -2.98 3.02
N ALA A 50 -5.06 -2.53 3.06
CA ALA A 50 -3.93 -3.43 3.26
C ALA A 50 -3.99 -4.13 4.62
N LYS A 51 -4.37 -3.44 5.70
CA LYS A 51 -4.57 -4.07 7.01
C LYS A 51 -5.71 -5.09 6.99
N GLU A 52 -6.83 -4.75 6.34
CA GLU A 52 -7.96 -5.67 6.16
C GLU A 52 -7.58 -6.93 5.37
N ALA A 53 -6.71 -6.78 4.36
CA ALA A 53 -6.18 -7.87 3.56
C ALA A 53 -5.10 -8.72 4.28
N GLY A 54 -4.75 -8.38 5.52
CA GLY A 54 -3.80 -9.15 6.35
C GLY A 54 -2.36 -8.62 6.36
N ALA A 55 -2.12 -7.39 5.92
CA ALA A 55 -0.80 -6.77 6.06
C ALA A 55 -0.37 -6.76 7.54
N ARG A 56 0.85 -7.25 7.79
CA ARG A 56 1.49 -7.17 9.10
C ARG A 56 1.63 -5.72 9.57
N ARG A 57 2.01 -4.82 8.64
CA ARG A 57 2.07 -3.37 8.89
C ARG A 57 1.66 -2.62 7.63
N ALA A 58 0.87 -1.57 7.81
CA ALA A 58 0.66 -0.51 6.82
C ALA A 58 0.85 0.83 7.54
N MET A 59 1.92 1.55 7.20
CA MET A 59 2.38 2.73 7.94
C MET A 59 2.63 3.89 7.01
N LEU A 60 1.97 5.01 7.27
CA LEU A 60 2.28 6.28 6.63
C LEU A 60 3.73 6.67 6.92
N LEU A 61 4.41 7.18 5.90
CA LEU A 61 5.78 7.69 5.97
C LEU A 61 5.74 9.23 5.89
N PRO A 62 6.63 9.92 6.63
CA PRO A 62 6.76 11.38 6.56
C PRO A 62 7.22 11.86 5.17
#